data_AF-A0A840Z0A2-F1
#
_entry.id   AF-A0A840Z0A2-F1
#
_cell.length_a   1.000
_cell.length_b   1.000
_cell.length_c   1.000
_cell.angle_alpha   90.00
_cell.angle_beta   90.00
_cell.angle_gamma   90.00
#
_symmetry.space_group_name_H-M   'P 1'
#
loop_
_entity.id
_entity.type
_entity.pdbx_description
1 polymer ?
#
loop_
_entity_poly.entity_id
_entity_poly.type
_entity_poly.pdbx_seq_one_letter_code
_entity_poly.pdbx_strand_id
1 'polypeptide(L)'
;MTRSYNRHRQYRDWRSYRSHNRSIYRRGNWRAPFRYHHFRSGMRIRHIYFGSRYYISDPWYYRLPPAGPYRRWVRHYDDVMLVDIRTGYILRIYYNFFW
;
A
#
# COMPACT_ATOMS: atom_id res chain seq x y z
N MET A 1 -23.12 -7.77 5.61
CA MET A 1 -22.22 -7.77 4.42
C MET A 1 -20.81 -8.15 4.83
N THR A 2 -20.23 -9.20 4.23
CA THR A 2 -19.00 -9.88 4.68
C THR A 2 -17.71 -9.17 4.24
N ARG A 3 -16.63 -9.28 5.04
CA ARG A 3 -15.30 -8.67 4.82
C ARG A 3 -14.66 -9.00 3.46
N SER A 4 -15.06 -10.10 2.82
CA SER A 4 -14.58 -10.53 1.50
C SER A 4 -15.17 -9.74 0.33
N TYR A 5 -16.46 -9.37 0.39
CA TYR A 5 -17.15 -8.64 -0.68
C TYR A 5 -16.58 -7.23 -0.86
N ASN A 6 -16.40 -6.51 0.25
CA ASN A 6 -15.81 -5.16 0.24
C ASN A 6 -14.36 -5.19 -0.27
N ARG A 7 -13.60 -6.24 0.05
CA ARG A 7 -12.22 -6.45 -0.45
C ARG A 7 -12.17 -6.61 -1.97
N HIS A 8 -13.07 -7.41 -2.54
CA HIS A 8 -13.13 -7.61 -3.99
C HIS A 8 -13.50 -6.33 -4.74
N ARG A 9 -14.49 -5.58 -4.24
CA ARG A 9 -14.90 -4.30 -4.82
C ARG A 9 -13.76 -3.29 -4.82
N GLN A 10 -13.15 -3.05 -3.66
CA GLN A 10 -11.99 -2.16 -3.52
C GLN A 10 -10.85 -2.52 -4.49
N TYR A 11 -10.58 -3.81 -4.67
CA TYR A 11 -9.53 -4.27 -5.57
C TYR A 11 -9.82 -3.95 -7.04
N ARG A 12 -11.09 -4.08 -7.46
CA ARG A 12 -11.52 -3.69 -8.81
C ARG A 12 -11.49 -2.18 -8.98
N ASP A 13 -11.86 -1.42 -7.95
CA ASP A 13 -11.94 0.04 -8.00
C ASP A 13 -10.56 0.67 -8.29
N TRP A 14 -9.51 0.33 -7.53
CA TRP A 14 -8.18 0.91 -7.79
C TRP A 14 -7.57 0.43 -9.09
N ARG A 15 -7.81 -0.83 -9.51
CA ARG A 15 -7.26 -1.35 -10.78
C ARG A 15 -7.86 -0.65 -11.99
N SER A 16 -9.19 -0.49 -12.00
CA SER A 16 -9.88 0.26 -13.05
C SER A 16 -9.46 1.73 -13.04
N TYR A 17 -9.37 2.35 -11.87
CA TYR A 17 -8.91 3.74 -11.78
C TYR A 17 -7.47 3.89 -12.28
N ARG A 18 -6.56 2.98 -11.91
CA ARG A 18 -5.17 2.95 -12.36
C ARG A 18 -5.01 2.76 -13.86
N SER A 19 -5.86 1.96 -14.52
CA SER A 19 -5.76 1.77 -15.97
C SER A 19 -6.08 3.05 -16.73
N HIS A 20 -7.03 3.85 -16.25
CA HIS A 20 -7.42 5.12 -16.86
C HIS A 20 -6.57 6.31 -16.40
N ASN A 21 -5.92 6.21 -15.24
CA ASN A 21 -5.16 7.30 -14.61
C ASN A 21 -3.70 6.91 -14.40
N ARG A 22 -3.04 6.35 -15.42
CA ARG A 22 -1.69 5.79 -15.29
C ARG A 22 -0.66 6.78 -14.75
N SER A 23 -0.81 8.07 -15.06
CA SER A 23 0.07 9.14 -14.58
C SER A 23 0.13 9.25 -13.05
N ILE A 24 -1.00 9.01 -12.36
CA ILE A 24 -1.11 9.04 -10.90
C ILE A 24 -0.28 7.91 -10.27
N TYR A 25 -0.20 6.76 -10.92
CA TYR A 25 0.46 5.56 -10.39
C TYR A 25 1.90 5.41 -10.86
N ARG A 26 2.49 6.46 -11.47
CA ARG A 26 3.89 6.42 -11.89
C ARG A 26 4.80 6.29 -10.68
N ARG A 27 5.90 5.56 -10.85
CA ARG A 27 6.89 5.35 -9.80
C ARG A 27 7.46 6.66 -9.27
N GLY A 28 7.67 7.64 -10.16
CA GLY A 28 8.26 8.93 -9.83
C GLY A 28 9.66 8.79 -9.24
N ASN A 29 10.07 9.76 -8.42
CA ASN A 29 11.39 9.79 -7.77
C ASN A 29 11.46 8.93 -6.50
N TRP A 30 10.69 7.84 -6.42
CA TRP A 30 10.68 6.99 -5.23
C TRP A 30 12.05 6.34 -5.02
N ARG A 31 12.61 6.52 -3.83
CA ARG A 31 13.92 6.00 -3.43
C ARG A 31 13.91 5.59 -1.96
N ALA A 32 14.71 4.58 -1.65
CA ALA A 32 14.94 4.11 -0.30
C ALA A 32 16.41 3.65 -0.15
N PRO A 33 17.03 3.80 1.04
CA PRO A 33 18.38 3.33 1.33
C PRO A 33 18.39 1.83 1.69
N PHE A 34 17.54 1.04 1.03
CA PHE A 34 17.46 -0.41 1.16
C PHE A 34 16.99 -1.00 -0.16
N ARG A 35 17.26 -2.29 -0.38
CA ARG A 35 16.90 -2.99 -1.61
C ARG A 35 15.44 -3.42 -1.60
N TYR A 36 14.94 -3.81 -2.77
CA TYR A 36 13.64 -4.43 -2.87
C TYR A 36 13.61 -5.74 -2.07
N HIS A 37 12.51 -5.91 -1.35
CA HIS A 37 12.20 -7.13 -0.60
C HIS A 37 10.77 -7.53 -0.93
N HIS A 38 10.58 -8.77 -1.34
CA HIS A 38 9.26 -9.32 -1.63
C HIS A 38 8.59 -9.76 -0.32
N PHE A 39 7.79 -8.86 0.27
CA PHE A 39 7.05 -9.16 1.49
C PHE A 39 5.74 -9.89 1.22
N ARG A 40 5.19 -10.51 2.28
CA ARG A 40 3.86 -11.13 2.25
C ARG A 40 2.98 -10.59 3.38
N SER A 41 1.67 -10.62 3.19
CA SER A 41 0.72 -10.31 4.27
C SER A 41 0.88 -11.30 5.43
N GLY A 42 0.71 -10.83 6.66
CA GLY A 42 0.91 -11.62 7.88
C GLY A 42 2.34 -11.57 8.43
N MET A 43 3.31 -11.07 7.67
CA MET A 43 4.69 -10.90 8.15
C MET A 43 4.84 -9.66 9.04
N ARG A 44 5.78 -9.73 9.97
CA ARG A 44 6.28 -8.57 10.72
C ARG A 44 7.56 -8.05 10.06
N ILE A 45 7.65 -6.74 9.88
CA ILE A 45 8.80 -6.07 9.27
C ILE A 45 9.45 -5.09 10.24
N ARG A 46 10.72 -4.76 10.00
CA ARG A 46 11.46 -3.75 10.77
C ARG A 46 10.99 -2.34 10.41
N HIS A 47 11.08 -1.41 11.36
CA HIS A 47 10.66 -0.01 11.19
C HIS A 47 11.22 0.68 9.96
N ILE A 48 12.46 0.31 9.55
CA ILE A 48 13.10 0.86 8.35
C ILE A 48 12.23 0.75 7.09
N TYR A 49 11.35 -0.24 6.98
CA TYR A 49 10.50 -0.47 5.81
C TYR A 49 9.17 0.29 5.84
N PHE A 50 8.81 0.90 6.98
CA PHE A 50 7.55 1.62 7.15
C PHE A 50 7.71 2.94 7.91
N GLY A 51 8.88 3.58 7.78
CA GLY A 51 9.06 4.95 8.26
C GLY A 51 8.06 5.91 7.60
N SER A 52 7.73 7.01 8.29
CA SER A 52 6.69 7.96 7.88
C SER A 52 6.88 8.55 6.48
N ARG A 53 8.12 8.69 6.01
CA ARG A 53 8.45 9.13 4.64
C ARG A 53 7.89 8.23 3.54
N TYR A 54 7.46 7.01 3.87
CA TYR A 54 6.87 6.05 2.94
C TYR A 54 5.36 5.98 3.06
N TYR A 55 4.74 6.74 3.96
CA TYR A 55 3.29 6.74 4.11
C TYR A 55 2.62 7.35 2.88
N ILE A 56 1.55 6.70 2.42
CA ILE A 56 0.59 7.31 1.51
C ILE A 56 -0.25 8.27 2.35
N SER A 57 -0.05 9.57 2.15
CA SER A 57 -0.73 10.63 2.88
C SER A 57 -2.23 10.67 2.58
N ASP A 58 -2.60 10.54 1.30
CA ASP A 58 -3.98 10.47 0.85
C ASP A 58 -4.27 9.11 0.17
N PRO A 59 -4.86 8.15 0.90
CA PRO A 59 -5.27 6.86 0.33
C PRO A 59 -6.35 7.00 -0.77
N TRP A 60 -7.24 7.98 -0.65
CA TRP A 60 -8.39 8.13 -1.54
C TRP A 60 -7.97 8.54 -2.95
N TYR A 61 -6.89 9.33 -3.06
CA TYR A 61 -6.25 9.67 -4.33
C TYR A 61 -5.91 8.43 -5.18
N TYR A 62 -5.60 7.31 -4.52
CA TYR A 62 -5.30 6.03 -5.18
C TYR A 62 -6.44 5.00 -5.10
N ARG A 63 -7.65 5.43 -4.70
CA ARG A 63 -8.81 4.57 -4.44
C ARG A 63 -8.52 3.46 -3.42
N LEU A 64 -7.62 3.74 -2.48
CA LEU A 64 -7.40 2.88 -1.33
C LEU A 64 -8.43 3.23 -0.24
N PRO A 65 -8.90 2.24 0.54
CA PRO A 65 -9.74 2.51 1.70
C PRO A 65 -8.94 3.25 2.78
N PRO A 66 -9.63 3.90 3.73
CA PRO A 66 -8.97 4.51 4.88
C PRO A 66 -8.21 3.42 5.65
N ALA A 67 -6.97 3.71 6.04
CA ALA A 67 -6.12 2.74 6.73
C ALA A 67 -6.69 2.35 8.11
N GLY A 68 -7.36 3.31 8.78
CA GLY A 68 -7.86 3.19 10.14
C GLY A 68 -6.81 3.59 11.20
N PRO A 69 -7.18 3.56 12.50
CA PRO A 69 -6.28 3.89 13.60
C PRO A 69 -5.02 3.02 13.61
N TYR A 70 -3.86 3.64 13.89
CA TYR A 70 -2.55 2.98 13.98
C TYR A 70 -2.14 2.16 12.75
N ARG A 71 -2.73 2.44 11.59
CA ARG A 71 -2.42 1.77 10.34
C ARG A 71 -2.06 2.79 9.30
N ARG A 72 -1.12 2.46 8.44
CA ARG A 72 -0.71 3.29 7.33
C ARG A 72 -0.57 2.45 6.08
N TRP A 73 -1.05 2.99 4.97
CA TRP A 73 -0.60 2.54 3.66
C TRP A 73 0.83 3.03 3.48
N VAL A 74 1.73 2.11 3.19
CA VAL A 74 3.18 2.30 3.11
C VAL A 74 3.60 1.86 1.72
N ARG A 75 4.30 2.73 1.01
CA ARG A 75 4.87 2.41 -0.29
C ARG A 75 6.21 1.72 -0.14
N HIS A 76 6.38 0.61 -0.84
CA HIS A 76 7.66 -0.11 -0.92
C HIS A 76 7.93 -0.47 -2.38
N TYR A 77 8.83 0.30 -3.02
CA TYR A 77 9.03 0.27 -4.46
C TYR A 77 7.69 0.47 -5.20
N ASP A 78 7.30 -0.54 -5.97
CA ASP A 78 6.09 -0.52 -6.77
C ASP A 78 4.92 -1.21 -6.07
N ASP A 79 5.15 -1.70 -4.85
CA ASP A 79 4.12 -2.29 -4.00
C ASP A 79 3.56 -1.27 -3.00
N VAL A 80 2.32 -1.49 -2.56
CA VAL A 80 1.73 -0.76 -1.43
C VAL A 80 1.23 -1.73 -0.37
N MET A 81 1.60 -1.46 0.89
CA MET A 81 1.36 -2.32 2.04
C MET A 81 0.51 -1.60 3.07
N LEU A 82 -0.50 -2.26 3.64
CA LEU A 82 -1.17 -1.77 4.84
C LEU A 82 -0.46 -2.33 6.06
N VAL A 83 0.15 -1.46 6.86
CA VAL A 83 0.97 -1.86 8.02
C VAL A 83 0.32 -1.34 9.30
N ASP A 84 0.22 -2.19 10.34
CA ASP A 84 0.00 -1.72 11.72
C ASP A 84 1.32 -1.14 12.25
N ILE A 85 1.36 0.17 12.45
CA ILE A 85 2.62 0.90 12.73
C ILE A 85 3.11 0.72 14.16
N ARG A 86 2.29 0.18 15.07
CA ARG A 86 2.71 -0.14 16.44
C ARG A 86 3.52 -1.43 16.48
N THR A 87 3.18 -2.37 15.60
CA THR A 87 3.72 -3.73 15.65
C THR A 87 4.64 -4.06 14.47
N GLY A 88 4.46 -3.37 13.34
CA GLY A 88 5.12 -3.68 12.07
C GLY A 88 4.48 -4.84 11.30
N TYR A 89 3.26 -5.27 11.67
CA TYR A 89 2.55 -6.33 10.94
C TYR A 89 1.96 -5.81 9.63
N ILE A 90 2.21 -6.55 8.55
CA ILE A 90 1.60 -6.30 7.26
C ILE A 90 0.21 -6.94 7.22
N LEU A 91 -0.82 -6.11 7.22
CA LEU A 91 -2.22 -6.53 7.17
C LEU A 91 -2.69 -6.86 5.74
N ARG A 92 -2.07 -6.23 4.74
CA ARG A 92 -2.38 -6.41 3.32
C ARG A 92 -1.26 -5.89 2.43
N ILE A 93 -1.09 -6.48 1.24
CA ILE A 93 -0.25 -5.95 0.16
C ILE A 93 -1.04 -5.91 -1.14
N TYR A 94 -0.85 -4.87 -1.93
CA TYR A 94 -1.13 -4.88 -3.37
C TYR A 94 0.19 -4.77 -4.12
N TYR A 95 0.52 -5.83 -4.86
CA TYR A 95 1.75 -5.91 -5.65
C TYR A 95 1.61 -5.14 -6.96
N ASN A 96 2.72 -4.58 -7.44
CA ASN A 96 2.79 -3.80 -8.68
C ASN A 96 1.65 -2.77 -8.73
N PHE A 97 1.46 -2.06 -7.62
CA PHE A 97 0.47 -1.00 -7.47
C PHE A 97 0.91 0.26 -8.24
N PHE A 98 2.20 0.58 -8.22
CA PHE A 98 2.81 1.62 -9.05
C PHE A 98 3.41 1.00 -10.32
N TRP A 99 3.70 1.83 -11.32
CA TRP A 99 4.39 1.46 -12.58
C TRP A 99 5.77 2.11 -12.64
#